data_AF-A0AAD5REI7-F1
#
_entry.id   AF-A0AAD5REI7-F1
#
_cell.length_a   1.000
_cell.length_b   1.000
_cell.length_c   1.000
_cell.angle_alpha   90.00
_cell.angle_beta   90.00
_cell.angle_gamma   90.00
#
_symmetry.space_group_name_H-M   'P 1'
#
loop_
_entity.id
_entity.type
_entity.pdbx_description
1 polymer ?
#
loop_
_entity_poly.entity_id
_entity_poly.type
_entity_poly.pdbx_seq_one_letter_code
_entity_poly.pdbx_strand_id
1 'polypeptide(L)'
;MRQTTFENISRSKAQAFVFRRTAFRFFAEFDNTNLMNQLRRGCLREVDRDVVIEAAKEESHPAVIKYIITKECIRTYVSNIKSSNIHPKETAEMIICLLCILKDSSRQTSQLIDEFSHSNGYLAIKDFILRNENDHDVVRNILLMLISVVTNGPNEIKPQHSSGLVQLPTFHLPNPSGSGLSVRNTQAFGLIHKVFLESHNSTVCATAIDVVHSIYTCDPANYFILDKEYPLALFIEQMDRKDNVVRAKYLNLWSTAYSI
;
A
#
# COMPACT_ATOMS: atom_id res chain seq x y z
N MET A 1 29.46 -7.08 -25.22
CA MET A 1 29.03 -7.09 -23.80
C MET A 1 28.15 -5.89 -23.39
N ARG A 2 27.93 -4.86 -24.24
CA ARG A 2 27.04 -3.70 -23.93
C ARG A 2 25.60 -3.81 -24.46
N GLN A 3 25.32 -4.68 -25.43
CA GLN A 3 23.99 -4.83 -26.05
C GLN A 3 23.00 -5.58 -25.14
N THR A 4 23.46 -6.60 -24.44
CA THR A 4 22.63 -7.43 -23.53
C THR A 4 22.10 -6.65 -22.32
N THR A 5 22.83 -5.64 -21.85
CA THR A 5 22.41 -4.78 -20.72
C THR A 5 21.28 -3.83 -21.13
N PHE A 6 21.32 -3.29 -22.35
CA PHE A 6 20.28 -2.37 -22.84
C PHE A 6 18.96 -3.10 -23.13
N GLU A 7 19.02 -4.32 -23.67
CA GLU A 7 17.83 -5.17 -23.87
C GLU A 7 17.20 -5.60 -22.54
N ASN A 8 18.01 -5.90 -21.52
CA ASN A 8 17.51 -6.24 -20.18
C ASN A 8 16.86 -5.03 -19.47
N ILE A 9 17.42 -3.82 -19.62
CA ILE A 9 16.81 -2.57 -19.10
C ILE A 9 15.51 -2.26 -19.85
N SER A 10 15.47 -2.46 -21.16
CA SER A 10 14.29 -2.23 -22.00
C SER A 10 13.17 -3.23 -21.68
N ARG A 11 13.52 -4.51 -21.45
CA ARG A 11 12.58 -5.54 -20.97
C ARG A 11 12.09 -5.26 -19.55
N SER A 12 12.94 -4.78 -18.65
CA SER A 12 12.55 -4.39 -17.28
C SER A 12 11.59 -3.19 -17.28
N LYS A 13 11.85 -2.17 -18.11
CA LYS A 13 10.93 -1.03 -18.30
C LYS A 13 9.60 -1.46 -18.92
N ALA A 14 9.62 -2.38 -19.89
CA ALA A 14 8.40 -2.95 -20.49
C ALA A 14 7.60 -3.79 -19.48
N GLN A 15 8.26 -4.58 -18.63
CA GLN A 15 7.60 -5.35 -17.56
C GLN A 15 7.01 -4.43 -16.48
N ALA A 16 7.72 -3.37 -16.08
CA ALA A 16 7.19 -2.35 -15.16
C ALA A 16 5.98 -1.60 -15.76
N PHE A 17 6.01 -1.32 -17.08
CA PHE A 17 4.89 -0.70 -17.80
C PHE A 17 3.66 -1.63 -17.91
N VAL A 18 3.87 -2.91 -18.19
CA VAL A 18 2.80 -3.92 -18.23
C VAL A 18 2.21 -4.14 -16.83
N PHE A 19 3.04 -4.21 -15.79
CA PHE A 19 2.59 -4.32 -14.40
C PHE A 19 1.78 -3.08 -13.96
N ARG A 20 2.22 -1.86 -14.32
CA ARG A 20 1.46 -0.62 -14.11
C ARG A 20 0.07 -0.68 -14.73
N ARG A 21 -0.05 -1.18 -15.97
CA ARG A 21 -1.31 -1.24 -16.71
C ARG A 21 -2.25 -2.32 -16.17
N THR A 22 -1.73 -3.47 -15.74
CA THR A 22 -2.53 -4.57 -15.16
C THR A 22 -3.00 -4.23 -13.74
N ALA A 23 -2.16 -3.63 -12.90
CA ALA A 23 -2.54 -3.18 -11.56
C ALA A 23 -3.64 -2.10 -11.66
N PHE A 24 -3.48 -1.08 -12.50
CA PHE A 24 -4.50 -0.06 -12.73
C PHE A 24 -5.83 -0.62 -13.23
N ARG A 25 -5.81 -1.63 -14.09
CA ARG A 25 -7.03 -2.26 -14.63
C ARG A 25 -7.76 -3.09 -13.58
N PHE A 26 -7.02 -3.79 -12.71
CA PHE A 26 -7.57 -4.48 -11.55
C PHE A 26 -8.23 -3.51 -10.54
N PHE A 27 -7.70 -2.29 -10.41
CA PHE A 27 -8.28 -1.24 -9.56
C PHE A 27 -9.50 -0.54 -10.17
N ALA A 28 -9.59 -0.45 -11.51
CA ALA A 28 -10.71 0.17 -12.21
C ALA A 28 -11.95 -0.75 -12.31
N GLU A 29 -11.79 -2.06 -12.14
CA GLU A 29 -12.87 -3.06 -12.16
C GLU A 29 -13.56 -3.23 -10.79
N PHE A 30 -13.08 -2.56 -9.74
CA PHE A 30 -13.72 -2.55 -8.41
C PHE A 30 -14.88 -1.54 -8.40
N ASP A 31 -15.96 -1.91 -9.08
CA ASP A 31 -17.19 -1.14 -9.25
C ASP A 31 -17.90 -0.89 -7.88
N ASN A 32 -18.57 0.26 -7.74
CA ASN A 32 -19.21 0.71 -6.48
C ASN A 32 -20.23 -0.30 -5.92
N THR A 33 -20.88 -1.07 -6.80
CA THR A 33 -21.83 -2.14 -6.44
C THR A 33 -21.14 -3.34 -5.77
N ASN A 34 -19.84 -3.53 -6.01
CA ASN A 34 -19.06 -4.64 -5.48
C ASN A 34 -18.58 -4.35 -4.05
N LEU A 35 -18.26 -3.09 -3.73
CA LEU A 35 -17.84 -2.65 -2.39
C LEU A 35 -18.92 -2.89 -1.34
N MET A 36 -20.18 -2.57 -1.65
CA MET A 36 -21.32 -2.80 -0.74
C MET A 36 -21.62 -4.29 -0.54
N ASN A 37 -21.46 -5.10 -1.58
CA ASN A 37 -21.62 -6.55 -1.48
C ASN A 37 -20.44 -7.23 -0.74
N GLN A 38 -19.24 -6.66 -0.79
CA GLN A 38 -18.08 -7.14 -0.04
C GLN A 38 -18.09 -6.71 1.42
N LEU A 39 -18.53 -5.48 1.74
CA LEU A 39 -18.85 -5.06 3.09
C LEU A 39 -19.84 -6.04 3.74
N ARG A 40 -20.92 -6.37 3.01
CA ARG A 40 -21.97 -7.34 3.39
C ARG A 40 -21.43 -8.75 3.65
N ARG A 41 -20.37 -9.18 2.96
CA ARG A 41 -19.77 -10.52 3.11
C ARG A 41 -18.65 -10.56 4.15
N GLY A 42 -17.90 -9.47 4.31
CA GLY A 42 -16.61 -9.47 4.98
C GLY A 42 -16.56 -8.81 6.37
N CYS A 43 -17.33 -7.75 6.60
CA CYS A 43 -17.19 -6.97 7.84
C CYS A 43 -18.34 -7.22 8.84
N LEU A 44 -19.44 -7.82 8.40
CA LEU A 44 -20.75 -7.65 9.03
C LEU A 44 -21.40 -8.97 9.49
N ARG A 45 -20.63 -9.97 9.95
CA ARG A 45 -21.27 -11.14 10.60
C ARG A 45 -21.96 -10.80 11.92
N GLU A 46 -21.69 -9.64 12.50
CA GLU A 46 -22.30 -9.14 13.76
C GLU A 46 -22.96 -7.76 13.64
N VAL A 47 -22.94 -7.15 12.45
CA VAL A 47 -23.41 -5.77 12.27
C VAL A 47 -24.77 -5.79 11.59
N ASP A 48 -25.70 -5.08 12.22
CA ASP A 48 -27.13 -5.16 11.96
C ASP A 48 -27.48 -5.03 10.47
N ARG A 49 -28.10 -6.08 9.94
CA ARG A 49 -28.37 -6.28 8.50
C ARG A 49 -29.19 -5.13 7.92
N ASP A 50 -30.01 -4.49 8.75
CA ASP A 50 -30.94 -3.44 8.36
C ASP A 50 -30.27 -2.08 8.17
N VAL A 51 -29.21 -1.76 8.92
CA VAL A 51 -28.53 -0.45 8.79
C VAL A 51 -27.71 -0.35 7.50
N VAL A 52 -27.17 -1.49 7.05
CA VAL A 52 -26.38 -1.58 5.81
C VAL A 52 -27.31 -1.53 4.60
N ILE A 53 -28.53 -2.06 4.71
CA ILE A 53 -29.57 -1.94 3.67
C ILE A 53 -30.04 -0.48 3.56
N GLU A 54 -30.20 0.22 4.68
CA GLU A 54 -30.61 1.63 4.68
C GLU A 54 -29.50 2.54 4.09
N ALA A 55 -28.24 2.30 4.45
CA ALA A 55 -27.10 3.04 3.93
C ALA A 55 -26.77 2.72 2.44
N ALA A 56 -27.24 1.58 1.93
CA ALA A 56 -27.09 1.18 0.53
C ALA A 56 -28.17 1.74 -0.40
N LYS A 57 -29.29 2.23 0.15
CA LYS A 57 -30.43 2.76 -0.63
C LYS A 57 -30.24 4.20 -1.09
N GLU A 58 -29.31 4.94 -0.49
CA GLU A 58 -28.97 6.29 -0.92
C GLU A 58 -27.50 6.33 -1.36
N GLU A 59 -27.20 6.97 -2.49
CA GLU A 59 -25.85 7.26 -3.00
C GLU A 59 -25.10 8.25 -2.08
N SER A 60 -24.92 7.89 -0.81
CA SER A 60 -24.50 8.78 0.27
C SER A 60 -23.29 8.18 0.98
N HIS A 61 -22.13 8.29 0.32
CA HIS A 61 -20.82 8.04 0.93
C HIS A 61 -20.65 8.68 2.33
N PRO A 62 -21.20 9.88 2.63
CA PRO A 62 -21.13 10.46 3.97
C PRO A 62 -21.91 9.72 5.07
N ALA A 63 -23.07 9.13 4.76
CA ALA A 63 -23.87 8.40 5.74
C ALA A 63 -23.18 7.09 6.18
N VAL A 64 -22.57 6.39 5.21
CA VAL A 64 -21.77 5.19 5.47
C VAL A 64 -20.54 5.52 6.33
N ILE A 65 -19.77 6.56 5.98
CA ILE A 65 -18.62 7.01 6.80
C ILE A 65 -19.09 7.33 8.22
N LYS A 66 -20.17 8.11 8.37
CA LYS A 66 -20.70 8.50 9.68
C LYS A 66 -21.08 7.28 10.51
N TYR A 67 -21.69 6.27 9.89
CA TYR A 67 -22.01 5.02 10.56
C TYR A 67 -20.76 4.28 11.02
N ILE A 68 -19.77 4.08 10.14
CA ILE A 68 -18.50 3.41 10.44
C ILE A 68 -17.83 4.04 11.67
N ILE A 69 -17.76 5.37 11.70
CA ILE A 69 -17.17 6.12 12.82
C ILE A 69 -18.00 5.93 14.09
N THR A 70 -19.32 6.15 14.00
CA THR A 70 -20.22 6.14 15.17
C THR A 70 -20.28 4.76 15.83
N LYS A 71 -20.10 3.70 15.06
CA LYS A 71 -20.13 2.31 15.54
C LYS A 71 -18.74 1.73 15.79
N GLU A 72 -17.67 2.53 15.69
CA GLU A 72 -16.28 2.09 15.85
C GLU A 72 -15.96 0.82 15.03
N CYS A 73 -16.50 0.76 13.80
CA CYS A 73 -16.43 -0.46 12.99
C CYS A 73 -14.98 -0.82 12.66
N ILE A 74 -14.10 0.17 12.46
CA ILE A 74 -12.69 -0.05 12.16
C ILE A 74 -11.99 -0.72 13.33
N ARG A 75 -12.20 -0.23 14.56
CA ARG A 75 -11.60 -0.84 15.76
C ARG A 75 -12.02 -2.30 15.92
N THR A 76 -13.31 -2.58 15.83
CA THR A 76 -13.86 -3.94 15.91
C THR A 76 -13.28 -4.85 14.83
N TYR A 77 -13.22 -4.34 13.61
CA TYR A 77 -12.66 -5.08 12.48
C TYR A 77 -11.17 -5.42 12.67
N VAL A 78 -10.35 -4.46 13.11
CA VAL A 78 -8.93 -4.70 13.38
C VAL A 78 -8.73 -5.71 14.51
N SER A 79 -9.60 -5.72 15.52
CA SER A 79 -9.62 -6.75 16.56
C SER A 79 -9.89 -8.13 15.96
N ASN A 80 -10.87 -8.25 15.08
CA ASN A 80 -11.27 -9.50 14.43
C ASN A 80 -10.16 -10.09 13.53
N ILE A 81 -9.37 -9.27 12.83
CA ILE A 81 -8.21 -9.77 12.07
C ILE A 81 -7.18 -10.46 12.98
N LYS A 82 -7.02 -9.97 14.21
CA LYS A 82 -6.04 -10.50 15.17
C LYS A 82 -6.51 -11.81 15.81
N SER A 83 -7.81 -11.94 16.07
CA SER A 83 -8.40 -13.03 16.85
C SER A 83 -9.12 -14.11 16.03
N SER A 84 -9.30 -13.91 14.72
CA SER A 84 -10.17 -14.78 13.93
C SER A 84 -9.56 -16.15 13.59
N ASN A 85 -10.40 -17.19 13.69
CA ASN A 85 -10.19 -18.51 13.09
C ASN A 85 -10.74 -18.57 11.63
N ILE A 86 -10.87 -17.41 10.99
CA ILE A 86 -11.40 -17.29 9.62
C ILE A 86 -10.33 -17.76 8.64
N HIS A 87 -10.77 -18.36 7.53
CA HIS A 87 -9.86 -18.85 6.49
C HIS A 87 -9.04 -17.68 5.91
N PRO A 88 -7.70 -17.81 5.73
CA PRO A 88 -6.82 -16.71 5.30
C PRO A 88 -7.30 -15.96 4.06
N LYS A 89 -7.77 -16.68 3.04
CA LYS A 89 -8.32 -16.07 1.82
C LYS A 89 -9.51 -15.14 2.09
N GLU A 90 -10.43 -15.55 2.96
CA GLU A 90 -11.59 -14.74 3.33
C GLU A 90 -11.13 -13.49 4.11
N THR A 91 -10.21 -13.66 5.07
CA THR A 91 -9.62 -12.53 5.81
C THR A 91 -8.90 -11.55 4.87
N ALA A 92 -8.24 -12.03 3.83
CA ALA A 92 -7.56 -11.19 2.83
C ALA A 92 -8.54 -10.35 2.01
N GLU A 93 -9.65 -10.94 1.55
CA GLU A 93 -10.72 -10.23 0.85
C GLU A 93 -11.33 -9.14 1.75
N MET A 94 -11.52 -9.46 3.03
CA MET A 94 -11.96 -8.48 4.02
C MET A 94 -10.95 -7.34 4.16
N ILE A 95 -9.65 -7.64 4.27
CA ILE A 95 -8.59 -6.64 4.42
C ILE A 95 -8.59 -5.71 3.21
N ILE A 96 -8.66 -6.26 2.01
CA ILE A 96 -8.71 -5.49 0.77
C ILE A 96 -9.94 -4.57 0.76
N CYS A 97 -11.11 -5.07 1.18
CA CYS A 97 -12.32 -4.26 1.30
C CYS A 97 -12.13 -3.08 2.27
N LEU A 98 -11.55 -3.30 3.46
CA LEU A 98 -11.25 -2.21 4.38
C LEU A 98 -10.26 -1.21 3.78
N LEU A 99 -9.19 -1.68 3.16
CA LEU A 99 -8.20 -0.81 2.50
C LEU A 99 -8.83 0.03 1.38
N CYS A 100 -9.80 -0.51 0.64
CA CYS A 100 -10.59 0.25 -0.33
C CYS A 100 -11.38 1.37 0.35
N ILE A 101 -12.10 1.08 1.44
CA ILE A 101 -12.87 2.09 2.19
C ILE A 101 -11.96 3.22 2.68
N LEU A 102 -10.80 2.88 3.25
CA LEU A 102 -9.83 3.87 3.72
C LEU A 102 -9.33 4.75 2.57
N LYS A 103 -9.02 4.14 1.43
CA LYS A 103 -8.55 4.82 0.22
C LYS A 103 -9.63 5.75 -0.36
N ASP A 104 -10.87 5.28 -0.50
CA ASP A 104 -11.96 6.02 -1.15
C ASP A 104 -12.51 7.14 -0.26
N SER A 105 -12.51 6.95 1.06
CA SER A 105 -12.92 7.97 2.03
C SER A 105 -11.87 9.03 2.33
N SER A 106 -10.59 8.79 1.99
CA SER A 106 -9.48 9.64 2.43
C SER A 106 -9.61 11.10 2.00
N ARG A 107 -10.30 11.38 0.88
CA ARG A 107 -10.55 12.74 0.39
C ARG A 107 -11.66 13.47 1.13
N GLN A 108 -12.55 12.72 1.78
CA GLN A 108 -13.71 13.26 2.50
C GLN A 108 -13.43 13.42 3.99
N THR A 109 -12.66 12.51 4.59
CA THR A 109 -12.31 12.57 6.02
C THR A 109 -10.97 11.89 6.30
N SER A 110 -10.21 12.41 7.27
CA SER A 110 -9.05 11.71 7.82
C SER A 110 -9.44 10.70 8.90
N GLN A 111 -10.63 10.82 9.49
CA GLN A 111 -11.02 10.11 10.71
C GLN A 111 -10.92 8.58 10.59
N LEU A 112 -11.25 8.02 9.42
CA LEU A 112 -11.15 6.57 9.22
C LEU A 112 -9.70 6.09 9.18
N ILE A 113 -8.80 6.83 8.53
CA ILE A 113 -7.37 6.51 8.49
C ILE A 113 -6.76 6.71 9.89
N ASP A 114 -7.16 7.77 10.58
CA ASP A 114 -6.72 8.05 11.94
C ASP A 114 -7.15 6.91 12.88
N GLU A 115 -8.44 6.53 12.88
CA GLU A 115 -8.95 5.42 13.70
C GLU A 115 -8.26 4.09 13.37
N PHE A 116 -8.03 3.81 12.09
CA PHE A 116 -7.30 2.63 11.65
C PHE A 116 -5.87 2.60 12.17
N SER A 117 -5.17 3.73 12.11
CA SER A 117 -3.82 3.88 12.66
C SER A 117 -3.80 3.68 14.18
N HIS A 118 -4.68 4.37 14.92
CA HIS A 118 -4.80 4.26 16.38
C HIS A 118 -5.16 2.84 16.84
N SER A 119 -5.90 2.09 16.03
CA SER A 119 -6.26 0.69 16.30
C SER A 119 -5.13 -0.31 16.00
N ASN A 120 -3.94 0.17 15.60
CA ASN A 120 -2.83 -0.65 15.12
C ASN A 120 -3.20 -1.46 13.86
N GLY A 121 -3.99 -0.89 12.96
CA GLY A 121 -4.45 -1.54 11.74
C GLY A 121 -3.32 -1.92 10.79
N TYR A 122 -2.35 -1.02 10.58
CA TYR A 122 -1.17 -1.32 9.74
C TYR A 122 -0.35 -2.49 10.28
N LEU A 123 -0.18 -2.55 11.61
CA LEU A 123 0.49 -3.65 12.28
C LEU A 123 -0.28 -4.96 12.12
N ALA A 124 -1.61 -4.93 12.30
CA ALA A 124 -2.46 -6.11 12.13
C ALA A 124 -2.36 -6.71 10.72
N ILE A 125 -2.33 -5.86 9.68
CA ILE A 125 -2.16 -6.31 8.29
C ILE A 125 -0.75 -6.85 8.05
N LYS A 126 0.30 -6.18 8.56
CA LYS A 126 1.68 -6.71 8.50
C LYS A 126 1.74 -8.12 9.09
N ASP A 127 1.22 -8.30 10.31
CA ASP A 127 1.25 -9.59 11.01
C ASP A 127 0.39 -10.64 10.29
N PHE A 128 -0.71 -10.25 9.65
CA PHE A 128 -1.47 -11.13 8.78
C PHE A 128 -0.65 -11.57 7.56
N ILE A 129 0.03 -10.64 6.88
CA ILE A 129 0.89 -10.95 5.73
C ILE A 129 2.00 -11.93 6.11
N LEU A 130 2.71 -11.66 7.22
CA LEU A 130 3.82 -12.50 7.66
C LEU A 130 3.37 -13.90 8.08
N ARG A 131 2.23 -14.02 8.79
CA ARG A 131 1.65 -15.33 9.15
C ARG A 131 1.25 -16.17 7.95
N ASN A 132 0.94 -15.53 6.82
CA ASN A 132 0.47 -16.19 5.59
C ASN A 132 1.47 -16.07 4.44
N GLU A 133 2.77 -15.89 4.71
CA GLU A 133 3.78 -15.63 3.68
C GLU A 133 3.95 -16.74 2.63
N ASN A 134 3.43 -17.95 2.92
CA ASN A 134 3.40 -19.09 2.00
C ASN A 134 2.20 -19.09 1.05
N ASP A 135 1.14 -18.33 1.33
CA ASP A 135 0.01 -18.12 0.41
C ASP A 135 0.29 -16.89 -0.46
N HIS A 136 1.03 -17.13 -1.54
CA HIS A 136 1.55 -16.08 -2.39
C HIS A 136 0.47 -15.19 -3.01
N ASP A 137 -0.66 -15.76 -3.43
CA ASP A 137 -1.73 -14.99 -4.07
C ASP A 137 -2.43 -14.08 -3.07
N VAL A 138 -2.71 -14.58 -1.86
CA VAL A 138 -3.28 -13.79 -0.76
C VAL A 138 -2.38 -12.61 -0.42
N VAL A 139 -1.09 -12.86 -0.17
CA VAL A 139 -0.14 -11.81 0.22
C VAL A 139 0.08 -10.81 -0.90
N ARG A 140 0.23 -11.30 -2.14
CA ARG A 140 0.42 -10.45 -3.32
C ARG A 140 -0.75 -9.47 -3.48
N ASN A 141 -1.99 -9.94 -3.40
CA ASN A 141 -3.15 -9.07 -3.61
C ASN A 141 -3.22 -7.92 -2.58
N ILE A 142 -2.90 -8.20 -1.31
CA ILE A 142 -2.83 -7.16 -0.28
C ILE A 142 -1.69 -6.19 -0.55
N LEU A 143 -0.48 -6.68 -0.87
CA LEU A 143 0.68 -5.84 -1.18
C LEU A 143 0.43 -4.92 -2.38
N LEU A 144 -0.24 -5.42 -3.42
CA LEU A 144 -0.63 -4.60 -4.57
C LEU A 144 -1.63 -3.52 -4.17
N MET A 145 -2.64 -3.85 -3.36
CA MET A 145 -3.63 -2.88 -2.88
C MET A 145 -2.97 -1.72 -2.12
N LEU A 146 -1.90 -1.99 -1.36
CA LEU A 146 -1.18 -0.98 -0.58
C LEU A 146 -0.56 0.12 -1.45
N ILE A 147 -0.26 -0.12 -2.73
CA ILE A 147 0.18 0.96 -3.65
C ILE A 147 -0.84 2.10 -3.64
N SER A 148 -2.12 1.75 -3.82
CA SER A 148 -3.20 2.75 -3.86
C SER A 148 -3.44 3.40 -2.50
N VAL A 149 -3.26 2.67 -1.41
CA VAL A 149 -3.42 3.21 -0.05
C VAL A 149 -2.30 4.19 0.28
N VAL A 150 -1.07 3.93 -0.18
CA VAL A 150 0.08 4.84 -0.01
C VAL A 150 -0.14 6.18 -0.73
N THR A 151 -0.74 6.17 -1.92
CA THR A 151 -0.98 7.38 -2.72
C THR A 151 -2.30 8.09 -2.38
N ASN A 152 -3.09 7.55 -1.45
CA ASN A 152 -4.33 8.17 -0.98
C ASN A 152 -4.22 8.55 0.49
N GLY A 153 -4.68 9.75 0.81
CA GLY A 153 -4.63 10.32 2.15
C GLY A 153 -5.31 11.68 2.16
N PRO A 154 -5.63 12.20 3.35
CA PRO A 154 -6.39 13.44 3.50
C PRO A 154 -5.62 14.65 3.01
N ASN A 155 -4.30 14.65 3.18
CA ASN A 155 -3.44 15.78 2.87
C ASN A 155 -2.35 15.37 1.88
N GLU A 156 -1.96 16.31 1.03
CA GLU A 156 -0.74 16.17 0.23
C GLU A 156 0.50 16.32 1.10
N ILE A 157 1.47 15.41 0.94
CA ILE A 157 2.74 15.47 1.65
C ILE A 157 3.77 16.08 0.71
N LYS A 158 4.40 17.18 1.15
CA LYS A 158 5.48 17.82 0.40
C LYS A 158 6.83 17.23 0.80
N PRO A 159 7.75 16.99 -0.16
CA PRO A 159 9.15 16.76 0.13
C PRO A 159 9.71 17.84 1.05
N GLN A 160 10.55 17.44 1.98
CA GLN A 160 11.29 18.37 2.84
C GLN A 160 12.77 18.06 2.72
N HIS A 161 13.60 19.09 2.78
CA HIS A 161 15.03 18.91 2.81
C HIS A 161 15.44 18.19 4.08
N SER A 162 16.33 17.19 3.96
CA SER A 162 16.90 16.51 5.11
C SER A 162 17.76 17.50 5.91
N SER A 163 17.42 17.68 7.18
CA SER A 163 18.16 18.56 8.09
C SER A 163 19.62 18.10 8.20
N GLY A 164 20.57 18.98 7.91
CA GLY A 164 22.01 18.71 8.08
C GLY A 164 22.78 18.23 6.86
N LEU A 165 22.14 18.10 5.68
CA LEU A 165 22.86 17.81 4.43
C LEU A 165 23.21 19.10 3.67
N VAL A 166 24.39 19.12 3.05
CA VAL A 166 24.82 20.22 2.17
C VAL A 166 23.92 20.22 0.93
N GLN A 167 23.17 21.30 0.75
CA GLN A 167 22.32 21.48 -0.42
C GLN A 167 23.16 22.06 -1.56
N LEU A 168 23.07 21.42 -2.72
CA LEU A 168 23.60 22.02 -3.94
C LEU A 168 22.76 23.28 -4.25
N PRO A 169 23.37 24.46 -4.47
CA PRO A 169 22.63 25.71 -4.70
C PRO A 169 21.61 25.65 -5.84
N THR A 170 21.81 24.74 -6.79
CA THR A 170 20.97 24.55 -7.98
C THR A 170 19.98 23.40 -7.85
N PHE A 171 19.98 22.68 -6.72
CA PHE A 171 19.08 21.54 -6.52
C PHE A 171 17.76 22.01 -5.90
N HIS A 172 16.66 21.73 -6.60
CA HIS A 172 15.32 21.97 -6.12
C HIS A 172 14.61 20.64 -5.92
N LEU A 173 13.92 20.51 -4.79
CA LEU A 173 13.08 19.33 -4.55
C LEU A 173 11.95 19.31 -5.59
N PRO A 174 11.67 18.15 -6.20
CA PRO A 174 10.52 18.01 -7.09
C PRO A 174 9.24 18.26 -6.31
N ASN A 175 8.27 18.93 -6.92
CA ASN A 175 6.94 19.06 -6.33
C ASN A 175 6.06 17.88 -6.75
N PRO A 176 5.11 17.45 -5.90
CA PRO A 176 4.08 16.49 -6.28
C PRO A 176 3.42 16.91 -7.60
N SER A 177 3.28 15.97 -8.54
CA SER A 177 2.78 16.24 -9.90
C SER A 177 1.28 16.60 -9.96
N GLY A 178 0.54 16.42 -8.87
CA GLY A 178 -0.92 16.59 -8.83
C GLY A 178 -1.70 15.46 -9.52
N SER A 179 -1.03 14.42 -10.03
CA SER A 179 -1.65 13.27 -10.72
C SER A 179 -2.44 12.32 -9.82
N GLY A 180 -2.44 12.54 -8.51
CA GLY A 180 -3.03 11.63 -7.52
C GLY A 180 -2.18 10.39 -7.23
N LEU A 181 -0.95 10.33 -7.74
CA LEU A 181 0.00 9.22 -7.53
C LEU A 181 1.14 9.56 -6.56
N SER A 182 1.15 10.78 -6.04
CA SER A 182 2.12 11.20 -5.03
C SER A 182 1.77 10.59 -3.66
N VAL A 183 2.78 10.26 -2.85
CA VAL A 183 2.59 9.67 -1.51
C VAL A 183 1.77 10.61 -0.61
N ARG A 184 0.74 10.05 0.03
CA ARG A 184 -0.11 10.75 1.01
C ARG A 184 -0.27 9.99 2.33
N ASN A 185 0.19 8.74 2.38
CA ASN A 185 0.13 7.90 3.55
C ASN A 185 1.45 7.16 3.79
N THR A 186 2.30 7.75 4.63
CA THR A 186 3.62 7.19 4.96
C THR A 186 3.52 5.96 5.88
N GLN A 187 2.48 5.84 6.70
CA GLN A 187 2.26 4.67 7.56
C GLN A 187 1.97 3.41 6.74
N ALA A 188 1.19 3.53 5.67
CA ALA A 188 0.96 2.45 4.72
C ALA A 188 2.26 2.01 4.02
N PHE A 189 3.15 2.95 3.71
CA PHE A 189 4.47 2.63 3.17
C PHE A 189 5.34 1.91 4.22
N GLY A 190 5.32 2.38 5.46
CA GLY A 190 6.01 1.73 6.59
C GLY A 190 5.58 0.29 6.82
N LEU A 191 4.31 -0.07 6.55
CA LEU A 191 3.86 -1.46 6.55
C LEU A 191 4.63 -2.30 5.52
N ILE A 192 4.69 -1.85 4.26
CA ILE A 192 5.38 -2.56 3.17
C ILE A 192 6.86 -2.73 3.52
N HIS A 193 7.48 -1.66 4.05
CA HIS A 193 8.87 -1.66 4.49
C HIS A 193 9.13 -2.73 5.55
N LYS A 194 8.30 -2.79 6.60
CA LYS A 194 8.42 -3.81 7.66
C LYS A 194 8.20 -5.24 7.14
N VAL A 195 7.26 -5.45 6.21
CA VAL A 195 7.07 -6.76 5.56
C VAL A 195 8.36 -7.23 4.88
N PHE A 196 9.04 -6.34 4.15
CA PHE A 196 10.33 -6.69 3.53
C PHE A 196 11.40 -7.06 4.55
N LEU A 197 11.53 -6.27 5.62
CA LEU A 197 12.55 -6.50 6.65
C LEU A 197 12.32 -7.82 7.40
N GLU A 198 11.06 -8.12 7.75
CA GLU A 198 10.72 -9.23 8.65
C GLU A 198 10.39 -10.55 7.93
N SER A 199 9.98 -10.53 6.65
CA SER A 199 9.63 -11.76 5.93
C SER A 199 10.84 -12.62 5.61
N HIS A 200 10.69 -13.94 5.78
CA HIS A 200 11.68 -14.94 5.38
C HIS A 200 11.37 -15.52 3.99
N ASN A 201 10.17 -15.29 3.46
CA ASN A 201 9.76 -15.74 2.16
C ASN A 201 10.30 -14.82 1.04
N SER A 202 11.12 -15.38 0.15
CA SER A 202 11.77 -14.61 -0.92
C SER A 202 10.78 -14.06 -1.96
N THR A 203 9.69 -14.77 -2.25
CA THR A 203 8.63 -14.31 -3.17
C THR A 203 7.90 -13.09 -2.59
N VAL A 204 7.62 -13.09 -1.28
CA VAL A 204 7.01 -11.96 -0.58
C VAL A 204 7.96 -10.76 -0.57
N CYS A 205 9.23 -10.97 -0.25
CA CYS A 205 10.26 -9.92 -0.29
C CYS A 205 10.41 -9.32 -1.69
N ALA A 206 10.44 -10.16 -2.74
CA ALA A 206 10.52 -9.71 -4.12
C ALA A 206 9.30 -8.88 -4.51
N THR A 207 8.10 -9.29 -4.09
CA THR A 207 6.85 -8.55 -4.34
C THR A 207 6.84 -7.21 -3.61
N ALA A 208 7.32 -7.16 -2.36
CA ALA A 208 7.44 -5.91 -1.60
C ALA A 208 8.39 -4.92 -2.29
N ILE A 209 9.54 -5.38 -2.81
CA ILE A 209 10.45 -4.52 -3.60
C ILE A 209 9.75 -4.01 -4.86
N ASP A 210 9.02 -4.85 -5.58
CA ASP A 210 8.31 -4.43 -6.79
C ASP A 210 7.25 -3.35 -6.48
N VAL A 211 6.56 -3.48 -5.35
CA VAL A 211 5.62 -2.47 -4.84
C VAL A 211 6.32 -1.16 -4.51
N VAL A 212 7.43 -1.19 -3.76
CA VAL A 212 8.23 0.01 -3.44
C VAL A 212 8.74 0.68 -4.71
N HIS A 213 9.24 -0.10 -5.67
CA HIS A 213 9.69 0.40 -6.96
C HIS A 213 8.55 1.05 -7.75
N SER A 214 7.36 0.46 -7.73
CA SER A 214 6.18 1.07 -8.34
C SER A 214 5.86 2.42 -7.71
N ILE A 215 5.91 2.54 -6.38
CA ILE A 215 5.62 3.78 -5.65
C ILE A 215 6.63 4.87 -6.01
N TYR A 216 7.93 4.60 -6.00
CA TYR A 216 8.95 5.60 -6.36
C TYR A 216 8.85 6.08 -7.79
N THR A 217 8.45 5.20 -8.70
CA THR A 217 8.40 5.55 -10.12
C THR A 217 7.09 6.22 -10.53
N CYS A 218 6.07 6.24 -9.67
CA CYS A 218 4.78 6.88 -9.91
C CYS A 218 4.87 8.41 -9.93
N ASP A 219 5.74 9.01 -9.12
CA ASP A 219 5.95 10.45 -9.04
C ASP A 219 7.38 10.73 -8.52
N PRO A 220 8.17 11.60 -9.17
CA PRO A 220 9.52 11.96 -8.70
C PRO A 220 9.55 12.47 -7.25
N ALA A 221 8.48 13.12 -6.77
CA ALA A 221 8.38 13.58 -5.39
C ALA A 221 8.36 12.43 -4.37
N ASN A 222 7.93 11.23 -4.77
CA ASN A 222 7.73 10.10 -3.86
C ASN A 222 9.03 9.63 -3.21
N TYR A 223 10.15 9.66 -3.94
CA TYR A 223 11.45 9.35 -3.38
C TYR A 223 11.74 10.27 -2.18
N PHE A 224 11.68 11.59 -2.40
CA PHE A 224 12.00 12.58 -1.36
C PHE A 224 10.97 12.68 -0.23
N ILE A 225 9.70 12.34 -0.48
CA ILE A 225 8.69 12.23 0.59
C ILE A 225 9.06 11.09 1.56
N LEU A 226 9.51 9.96 1.02
CA LEU A 226 9.76 8.73 1.76
C LEU A 226 11.19 8.61 2.30
N ASP A 227 12.14 9.36 1.77
CA ASP A 227 13.57 9.26 2.11
C ASP A 227 13.90 9.73 3.55
N LYS A 228 12.96 10.36 4.25
CA LYS A 228 13.18 10.83 5.64
C LYS A 228 13.64 9.75 6.62
N GLU A 229 13.25 8.50 6.39
CA GLU A 229 13.62 7.35 7.23
C GLU A 229 14.68 6.45 6.57
N TYR A 230 15.32 6.92 5.49
CA TYR A 230 16.33 6.18 4.72
C TYR A 230 15.93 4.71 4.41
N PRO A 231 14.72 4.47 3.88
CA PRO A 231 14.17 3.13 3.74
C PRO A 231 15.04 2.22 2.87
N LEU A 232 15.69 2.78 1.83
CA LEU A 232 16.63 2.05 0.99
C LEU A 232 17.91 1.65 1.72
N ALA A 233 18.44 2.50 2.60
CA ALA A 233 19.62 2.15 3.40
C ALA A 233 19.30 0.98 4.34
N LEU A 234 18.14 1.02 5.00
CA LEU A 234 17.69 -0.09 5.86
C LEU A 234 17.47 -1.39 5.09
N PHE A 235 17.05 -1.31 3.82
CA PHE A 235 16.98 -2.50 2.97
C PHE A 235 18.36 -3.10 2.71
N ILE A 236 19.39 -2.26 2.46
CA ILE A 236 20.74 -2.74 2.17
C ILE A 236 21.31 -3.58 3.33
N GLU A 237 21.00 -3.18 4.57
CA GLU A 237 21.46 -3.85 5.79
C GLU A 237 20.89 -5.27 5.95
N GLN A 238 19.76 -5.57 5.31
CA GLN A 238 19.16 -6.92 5.33
C GLN A 238 19.54 -7.77 4.12
N MET A 239 20.27 -7.24 3.13
CA MET A 239 20.49 -7.93 1.85
C MET A 239 21.32 -9.20 1.96
N ASP A 240 22.21 -9.30 2.95
CA ASP A 240 23.00 -10.50 3.21
C ASP A 240 22.12 -11.71 3.60
N ARG A 241 20.90 -11.45 4.09
CA ARG A 241 19.94 -12.47 4.51
C ARG A 241 18.92 -12.86 3.43
N LYS A 242 18.92 -12.17 2.28
CA LYS A 242 17.96 -12.40 1.19
C LYS A 242 18.57 -13.25 0.07
N ASP A 243 17.75 -13.82 -0.80
CA ASP A 243 18.26 -14.61 -1.94
C ASP A 243 18.77 -13.71 -3.09
N ASN A 244 19.34 -14.34 -4.13
CA ASN A 244 19.88 -13.62 -5.28
C ASN A 244 18.80 -12.90 -6.10
N VAL A 245 17.57 -13.40 -6.11
CA VAL A 245 16.45 -12.80 -6.86
C VAL A 245 16.04 -11.48 -6.21
N VAL A 246 15.89 -11.49 -4.89
CA VAL A 246 15.59 -10.31 -4.08
C VAL A 246 16.73 -9.29 -4.16
N ARG A 247 18.00 -9.75 -4.10
CA ARG A 247 19.18 -8.89 -4.31
C ARG A 247 19.19 -8.19 -5.65
N ALA A 248 18.96 -8.92 -6.73
CA ALA A 248 18.91 -8.32 -8.06
C ALA A 248 17.79 -7.28 -8.18
N LYS A 249 16.61 -7.55 -7.62
CA LYS A 249 15.49 -6.59 -7.59
C LYS A 249 15.83 -5.34 -6.79
N TYR A 250 16.46 -5.49 -5.63
CA TYR A 250 16.87 -4.35 -4.82
C TYR A 250 17.90 -3.47 -5.53
N LEU A 251 18.90 -4.07 -6.19
CA LEU A 251 19.89 -3.30 -6.96
C LEU A 251 19.25 -2.52 -8.11
N ASN A 252 18.23 -3.09 -8.77
CA ASN A 252 17.45 -2.37 -9.77
C ASN A 252 16.66 -1.21 -9.15
N LEU A 253 15.99 -1.44 -8.02
CA LEU A 253 15.28 -0.39 -7.27
C LEU A 253 16.23 0.76 -6.90
N TRP A 254 17.40 0.43 -6.36
CA TRP A 254 18.45 1.39 -6.01
C TRP A 254 18.88 2.21 -7.23
N SER A 255 19.21 1.56 -8.35
CA SER A 255 19.59 2.25 -9.57
C SER A 255 18.50 3.21 -10.07
N THR A 256 17.22 2.83 -9.96
CA THR A 256 16.11 3.71 -10.33
C THR A 256 16.00 4.90 -9.41
N ALA A 257 16.09 4.69 -8.09
CA ALA A 257 16.00 5.75 -7.10
C ALA A 257 17.10 6.82 -7.27
N TYR A 258 18.32 6.40 -7.61
CA TYR A 258 19.43 7.32 -7.90
C TYR A 258 19.31 8.09 -9.22
N SER A 259 18.36 7.71 -10.07
CA SER A 259 18.08 8.39 -11.34
C SER A 259 16.95 9.42 -11.24
N ILE A 260 16.27 9.50 -10.08
CA ILE A 260 15.21 10.48 -9.77
C ILE A 260 15.86 11.77 -9.27
#